data_AF-A0A973R9N9-F1
#
_entry.id   AF-A0A973R9N9-F1
#
_cell.length_a   1.000
_cell.length_b   1.000
_cell.length_c   1.000
_cell.angle_alpha   90.00
_cell.angle_beta   90.00
_cell.angle_gamma   90.00
#
_symmetry.space_group_name_H-M   'P 1'
#
loop_
_entity.id
_entity.type
_entity.pdbx_description
1 polymer ?
#
loop_
_entity_poly.entity_id
_entity_poly.type
_entity_poly.pdbx_seq_one_letter_code
_entity_poly.pdbx_strand_id
1 'polypeptide(L)'
;MRTLLRLLRHPLGLVSALVLAVIVLAVVFAPLLSPQAPDVSSLRDAFEGPAAGHPLGFDSAGRDLLSRLLHGGRNTLGGAAIALAV
;
A
#
# COMPACT_ATOMS: atom_id res chain seq x y z
N MET A 1 23.23 -8.05 -12.87
CA MET A 1 22.84 -6.84 -13.64
C MET A 1 22.26 -7.11 -15.04
N ARG A 2 22.75 -8.08 -15.82
CA ARG A 2 22.24 -8.32 -17.21
C ARG A 2 20.79 -8.82 -17.29
N THR A 3 20.28 -9.51 -16.28
CA THR A 3 18.89 -10.01 -16.20
C THR A 3 17.87 -8.89 -15.98
N LEU A 4 18.21 -7.90 -15.14
CA LEU A 4 17.36 -6.73 -14.89
C LEU A 4 17.13 -5.91 -16.17
N LEU A 5 18.20 -5.70 -16.95
CA LEU A 5 18.14 -5.03 -18.25
C LEU A 5 17.38 -5.84 -19.32
N ARG A 6 17.26 -7.16 -19.17
CA ARG A 6 16.44 -8.01 -20.06
C ARG A 6 14.95 -7.96 -19.69
N LEU A 7 14.63 -7.91 -18.40
CA LEU A 7 13.25 -7.75 -17.91
C LEU A 7 12.65 -6.42 -18.37
N LEU A 8 13.40 -5.32 -18.30
CA LEU A 8 12.97 -4.00 -18.74
C LEU A 8 12.80 -3.88 -20.28
N ARG A 9 13.35 -4.83 -21.05
CA ARG A 9 13.18 -4.90 -22.51
C ARG A 9 11.92 -5.64 -22.94
N HIS A 10 11.27 -6.36 -22.02
CA HIS A 10 10.01 -7.06 -22.29
C HIS A 10 8.83 -6.20 -21.80
N PRO A 11 7.79 -5.95 -22.61
CA PRO A 11 6.69 -5.06 -22.23
C PRO A 11 6.01 -5.48 -20.92
N LEU A 12 5.80 -6.79 -20.72
CA LEU A 12 5.27 -7.32 -19.45
C LEU A 12 6.19 -7.04 -18.26
N GLY A 13 7.51 -7.13 -18.42
CA GLY A 13 8.46 -6.87 -17.35
C GLY A 13 8.45 -5.39 -16.95
N LEU A 14 8.33 -4.49 -17.93
CA LEU A 14 8.21 -3.06 -17.69
C LEU A 14 6.90 -2.70 -16.96
N VAL A 15 5.76 -3.26 -17.39
CA VAL A 15 4.45 -3.02 -16.74
C VAL A 15 4.47 -3.50 -15.29
N SER A 16 4.96 -4.70 -15.03
CA SER A 16 5.08 -5.23 -13.66
C SER A 16 5.99 -4.37 -12.79
N ALA A 17 7.13 -3.92 -13.33
CA ALA A 17 8.04 -3.03 -12.62
C ALA A 17 7.40 -1.67 -12.32
N LEU A 18 6.63 -1.11 -13.26
CA LEU A 18 5.93 0.15 -13.08
C LEU A 18 4.85 0.03 -11.99
N VAL A 19 4.01 -1.00 -12.04
CA VAL A 19 2.98 -1.26 -11.02
C VAL A 19 3.61 -1.42 -9.64
N LEU A 20 4.69 -2.19 -9.54
CA LEU A 20 5.41 -2.36 -8.28
C LEU A 20 5.98 -1.04 -7.78
N ALA A 21 6.58 -0.23 -8.66
CA ALA A 21 7.11 1.08 -8.30
C ALA A 21 6.02 2.00 -7.76
N VAL A 22 4.83 2.03 -8.40
CA VAL A 22 3.67 2.80 -7.93
C VAL A 22 3.22 2.34 -6.54
N ILE A 23 3.13 1.03 -6.30
CA ILE A 23 2.75 0.48 -4.99
C ILE A 23 3.78 0.88 -3.92
N VAL A 24 5.07 0.71 -4.21
CA VAL A 24 6.14 1.07 -3.27
C VAL A 24 6.10 2.56 -2.94
N LEU A 25 5.92 3.42 -3.95
CA LEU A 25 5.79 4.86 -3.73
C LEU A 25 4.57 5.18 -2.88
N ALA A 26 3.40 4.63 -3.19
CA ALA A 26 2.18 4.86 -2.42
C ALA A 26 2.36 4.46 -0.94
N VAL A 27 3.01 3.33 -0.70
CA VAL A 27 3.28 2.83 0.66
C VAL A 27 4.31 3.68 1.40
N VAL A 28 5.40 4.10 0.74
CA VAL A 28 6.42 4.97 1.36
C VAL A 28 5.82 6.32 1.73
N PHE A 29 4.97 6.87 0.87
CA PHE A 29 4.24 8.12 1.10
C PHE A 29 2.90 7.93 1.83
N ALA A 30 2.71 6.80 2.53
CA ALA A 30 1.49 6.52 3.30
C ALA A 30 1.03 7.69 4.20
N PRO A 31 1.89 8.38 4.97
CA PRO A 31 1.45 9.48 5.85
C PRO A 31 0.88 10.70 5.12
N LEU A 32 1.18 10.86 3.83
CA LEU A 32 0.67 11.95 3.00
C LEU A 32 -0.57 11.55 2.20
N LEU A 33 -0.74 10.25 1.94
CA LEU A 33 -1.79 9.70 1.09
C LEU A 33 -2.96 9.12 1.88
N SER A 34 -2.75 8.74 3.15
CA SER A 34 -3.80 8.17 3.99
C SER A 34 -4.84 9.21 4.37
N PRO A 35 -6.15 8.92 4.17
CA PRO A 35 -7.23 9.78 4.66
C PRO A 35 -7.18 10.06 6.15
N GLN A 36 -6.80 9.07 6.95
CA GLN A 36 -6.73 9.17 8.40
C GLN A 36 -5.67 8.23 8.98
N ALA A 37 -5.42 8.37 10.28
CA ALA A 37 -4.51 7.47 10.98
C ALA A 37 -5.06 6.02 10.97
N PRO A 38 -4.21 5.00 10.74
CA PRO A 38 -4.63 3.62 10.46
C PRO A 38 -5.23 2.88 11.67
N ASP A 39 -5.11 3.46 12.86
CA ASP A 39 -5.57 2.96 14.14
C ASP A 39 -6.89 3.60 14.60
N VAL A 40 -7.37 4.63 13.90
CA VAL A 40 -8.70 5.23 14.15
C VAL A 40 -9.77 4.21 13.77
N SER A 41 -10.59 3.84 14.76
CA SER A 41 -11.68 2.88 14.60
C SER A 41 -13.01 3.46 15.07
N SER A 42 -14.07 3.15 14.33
CA SER A 42 -15.43 3.54 14.64
C SER A 42 -16.38 2.41 14.24
N LEU A 43 -16.92 1.68 15.22
CA LEU A 43 -17.86 0.58 14.94
C LEU A 43 -19.13 1.02 14.19
N ARG A 44 -19.42 2.32 14.18
CA ARG A 44 -20.53 2.89 13.38
C ARG A 44 -20.27 2.76 11.89
N ASP A 45 -19.01 2.88 11.49
CA ASP A 45 -18.58 2.89 10.09
C ASP A 45 -18.21 1.47 9.62
N ALA A 46 -18.41 0.45 10.47
CA ALA A 46 -18.03 -0.92 10.16
C ALA A 46 -18.75 -1.45 8.91
N PHE A 47 -17.97 -2.01 7.98
CA PHE A 47 -18.45 -2.47 6.67
C PHE A 47 -19.06 -1.40 5.77
N GLU A 48 -18.89 -0.11 6.08
CA GLU A 48 -19.26 0.94 5.14
C GLU A 48 -18.39 0.87 3.88
N GLY A 49 -19.04 1.03 2.73
CA GLY A 49 -18.39 0.99 1.42
C GLY A 49 -17.59 2.26 1.11
N PRO A 50 -17.08 2.37 -0.13
CA PRO A 50 -16.38 3.56 -0.61
C PRO A 50 -17.18 4.86 -0.40
N ALA A 51 -16.53 5.86 0.19
CA ALA A 51 -17.09 7.18 0.41
C ALA A 51 -16.08 8.28 0.04
N ALA A 52 -16.54 9.53 -0.05
CA ALA A 52 -15.65 10.66 -0.27
C ALA A 52 -14.63 10.76 0.87
N GLY A 53 -13.34 10.84 0.53
CA GLY A 53 -12.25 10.75 1.51
C GLY A 53 -11.89 9.31 1.92
N HIS A 54 -12.77 8.33 1.74
CA HIS A 54 -12.55 6.93 2.12
C HIS A 54 -12.77 6.01 0.90
N PRO A 55 -11.88 6.04 -0.11
CA PRO A 55 -12.13 5.44 -1.42
C PRO A 55 -12.25 3.91 -1.41
N LEU A 56 -11.78 3.25 -0.34
CA LEU A 56 -11.90 1.81 -0.17
C LEU A 56 -12.87 1.41 0.96
N GLY A 57 -13.51 2.39 1.61
CA GLY A 57 -14.42 2.16 2.74
C GLY A 57 -13.69 1.65 3.99
N PHE A 58 -14.41 0.88 4.80
CA PHE A 58 -14.00 0.49 6.14
C PHE A 58 -14.02 -1.03 6.34
N ASP A 59 -13.15 -1.52 7.23
CA ASP A 59 -13.13 -2.93 7.63
C ASP A 59 -14.20 -3.27 8.68
N SER A 60 -14.21 -4.53 9.15
CA SER A 60 -15.15 -5.01 10.18
C SER A 60 -15.00 -4.33 11.55
N ALA A 61 -13.87 -3.67 11.79
CA ALA A 61 -13.63 -2.88 13.00
C ALA A 61 -13.90 -1.39 12.78
N GLY A 62 -14.37 -1.00 11.58
CA GLY A 62 -14.63 0.40 11.24
C GLY A 62 -13.37 1.23 11.08
N ARG A 63 -12.27 0.63 10.58
CA ARG A 63 -11.04 1.35 10.24
C ARG A 63 -10.96 1.57 8.73
N ASP A 64 -10.46 2.73 8.31
CA ASP A 64 -10.31 3.03 6.88
C ASP A 64 -9.34 2.06 6.18
N LEU A 65 -9.86 1.38 5.16
CA LEU A 65 -9.18 0.28 4.50
C LEU A 65 -7.94 0.76 3.73
N LEU A 66 -8.02 1.93 3.09
CA LEU A 66 -6.88 2.50 2.35
C LEU A 66 -5.72 2.83 3.29
N SER A 67 -5.99 3.50 4.40
CA SER A 67 -5.02 3.87 5.42
C SER A 67 -4.35 2.64 6.00
N ARG A 68 -5.14 1.58 6.26
CA ARG A 68 -4.65 0.27 6.74
C ARG A 68 -3.74 -0.42 5.73
N LEU A 69 -4.09 -0.39 4.43
CA LEU A 69 -3.29 -0.99 3.38
C LEU A 69 -1.97 -0.25 3.18
N LEU A 70 -1.99 1.08 3.13
CA LEU A 70 -0.78 1.90 2.96
C LEU A 70 0.19 1.72 4.14
N HIS A 71 -0.30 1.85 5.38
CA HIS A 71 0.55 1.70 6.57
C HIS A 71 0.98 0.25 6.82
N GLY A 72 0.08 -0.72 6.57
CA GLY A 72 0.42 -2.14 6.64
C GLY A 72 1.51 -2.53 5.63
N GLY A 73 1.40 -2.02 4.40
CA GLY A 73 2.44 -2.16 3.39
C GLY A 73 3.78 -1.58 3.84
N ARG A 74 3.78 -0.44 4.54
CA ARG A 74 5.00 0.25 4.98
C ARG A 74 5.73 -0.58 6.02
N ASN A 75 4.98 -1.18 6.95
CA ASN A 75 5.52 -2.10 7.94
C ASN A 75 6.08 -3.36 7.29
N THR A 76 5.38 -3.93 6.30
CA THR A 76 5.85 -5.10 5.55
C THR A 76 7.13 -4.82 4.78
N LEU A 77 7.21 -3.71 4.05
CA LEU A 77 8.42 -3.31 3.33
C LEU A 77 9.59 -3.03 4.29
N GLY A 78 9.34 -2.35 5.39
CA GLY A 78 10.35 -2.11 6.43
C GLY A 78 10.88 -3.41 7.04
N GLY A 79 9.98 -4.34 7.39
CA GLY A 79 10.35 -5.65 7.92
C GLY A 79 11.17 -6.48 6.92
N ALA A 80 10.76 -6.49 5.65
CA ALA A 80 11.53 -7.17 4.60
C ALA A 80 12.92 -6.56 4.41
N ALA A 81 13.04 -5.23 4.44
CA ALA A 81 14.33 -4.55 4.33
C ALA A 81 15.28 -4.89 5.49
N ILE A 82 14.75 -4.94 6.72
CA ILE A 82 15.52 -5.36 7.91
C ILE A 82 15.97 -6.82 7.75
N ALA A 83 15.07 -7.71 7.34
CA ALA A 83 15.37 -9.13 7.18
C ALA A 83 16.43 -9.40 6.10
N LEU A 84 16.50 -8.59 5.05
CA LEU A 84 17.53 -8.67 4.01
C LEU A 84 18.89 -8.09 4.44
N ALA A 85 18.91 -7.28 5.51
CA ALA A 85 20.11 -6.61 5.99
C ALA A 85 20.91 -7.44 7.01
N VAL A 86 20.30 -8.46 7.60
CA VAL A 86 20.90 -9.39 8.58
C VAL A 86 21.29 -10.69 7.88
#